data_AF-C9STN9-F1
#
_entry.id   AF-C9STN9-F1
#
_cell.length_a   1.000
_cell.length_b   1.000
_cell.length_c   1.000
_cell.angle_alpha   90.00
_cell.angle_beta   90.00
_cell.angle_gamma   90.00
#
_symmetry.space_group_name_H-M   'P 1'
#
loop_
_entity.id
_entity.type
_entity.pdbx_description
1 polymer ?
#
loop_
_entity_poly.entity_id
_entity_poly.type
_entity_poly.pdbx_seq_one_letter_code
_entity_poly.pdbx_strand_id
1 'polypeptide(L)'
;MASSSSPATPLLYLGRRIPFGFLFEIRRRFLERLTPETTDYADLPNYGAASFNGELKSLMVEYGTTSGGKDDAINNVQREIDDVRGIMTRNIEGLLERGERIDLLVDKTDRLGGSAREFRVRSRGLKRKMWWKNVKLMALLALVIILILSVIVIAVRG
;
A
#
# COMPACT_ATOMS: atom_id res chain seq x y z
N MET A 1 -16.73 4.23 -50.80
CA MET A 1 -15.86 3.17 -50.27
C MET A 1 -15.59 3.48 -48.81
N ALA A 2 -16.34 2.85 -47.91
CA ALA A 2 -16.18 3.00 -46.47
C ALA A 2 -15.12 2.00 -45.99
N SER A 3 -13.98 2.52 -45.52
CA SER A 3 -12.93 1.72 -44.90
C SER A 3 -13.38 1.30 -43.51
N SER A 4 -13.62 0.00 -43.34
CA SER A 4 -13.96 -0.66 -42.09
C SER A 4 -12.87 -0.45 -41.03
N SER A 5 -13.21 0.30 -39.98
CA SER A 5 -12.44 0.38 -38.74
C SER A 5 -12.54 -0.96 -37.98
N SER A 6 -11.42 -1.69 -37.94
CA SER A 6 -11.29 -2.92 -37.15
C SER A 6 -11.41 -2.62 -35.64
N PRO A 7 -12.29 -3.30 -34.87
CA PRO A 7 -12.47 -3.01 -33.44
C PRO A 7 -11.33 -3.67 -32.65
N ALA A 8 -10.21 -2.97 -32.53
CA ALA A 8 -9.05 -3.39 -31.76
C ALA A 8 -9.27 -3.27 -30.24
N THR A 9 -10.35 -3.79 -29.66
CA THR A 9 -10.60 -3.63 -28.21
C THR A 9 -11.40 -4.74 -27.48
N PRO A 10 -10.99 -6.02 -27.51
CA PRO A 10 -11.42 -6.98 -26.47
C PRO A 10 -10.37 -7.26 -25.39
N LEU A 11 -9.08 -7.31 -25.74
CA LEU A 11 -8.04 -7.88 -24.86
C LEU A 11 -7.48 -6.88 -23.83
N LEU A 12 -7.42 -5.59 -24.16
CA LEU A 12 -6.90 -4.56 -23.25
C LEU A 12 -7.81 -4.31 -22.03
N TYR A 13 -9.11 -4.59 -22.16
CA TYR A 13 -10.06 -4.42 -21.06
C TYR A 13 -9.96 -5.54 -20.02
N LEU A 14 -9.49 -6.73 -20.41
CA LEU A 14 -9.50 -7.89 -19.52
C LEU A 14 -8.52 -7.70 -18.35
N GLY A 15 -7.31 -7.21 -18.64
CA GLY A 15 -6.30 -6.90 -17.61
C GLY A 15 -6.66 -5.73 -16.70
N ARG A 16 -7.65 -4.91 -17.08
CA ARG A 16 -8.06 -3.71 -16.34
C ARG A 16 -9.27 -3.95 -15.41
N ARG A 17 -9.99 -5.06 -15.57
CA ARG A 17 -11.18 -5.36 -14.76
C ARG A 17 -10.86 -5.60 -13.29
N ILE A 18 -9.84 -6.40 -12.99
CA ILE A 18 -9.50 -6.74 -11.60
C ILE A 18 -9.07 -5.50 -10.80
N PRO A 19 -8.15 -4.64 -11.29
CA PRO A 19 -7.79 -3.41 -10.58
C PRO A 19 -8.97 -2.44 -10.41
N PHE A 20 -9.86 -2.32 -11.40
CA PHE A 20 -10.99 -1.40 -11.31
C PHE A 20 -12.08 -1.92 -10.37
N GLY A 21 -12.35 -3.22 -10.36
CA GLY A 21 -13.28 -3.83 -9.40
C GLY A 21 -12.77 -3.68 -7.98
N PHE A 22 -11.46 -3.86 -7.78
CA PHE A 22 -10.81 -3.59 -6.50
C PHE A 22 -10.98 -2.13 -6.07
N LEU A 23 -10.69 -1.16 -6.95
CA LEU A 23 -10.83 0.27 -6.65
C LEU A 23 -12.29 0.66 -6.34
N PHE A 24 -13.24 0.08 -7.05
CA PHE A 24 -14.66 0.32 -6.81
C PHE A 24 -15.09 -0.19 -5.44
N GLU A 25 -14.69 -1.41 -5.10
CA GLU A 25 -15.04 -2.02 -3.83
C GLU A 25 -14.35 -1.32 -2.64
N ILE A 26 -13.11 -0.84 -2.82
CA ILE A 26 -12.46 0.05 -1.85
C ILE A 26 -13.31 1.30 -1.63
N ARG A 27 -13.71 1.99 -2.70
CA ARG A 27 -14.51 3.21 -2.61
C ARG A 27 -15.80 2.96 -1.86
N ARG A 28 -16.52 1.89 -2.20
CA ARG A 28 -17.78 1.51 -1.56
C ARG A 28 -17.61 1.37 -0.04
N ARG A 29 -16.68 0.52 0.38
CA ARG A 29 -16.43 0.23 1.80
C ARG A 29 -15.86 1.42 2.56
N PHE A 30 -15.01 2.21 1.91
CA PHE A 30 -14.45 3.41 2.51
C PHE A 30 -15.56 4.42 2.85
N LEU A 31 -16.48 4.67 1.92
CA LEU A 31 -17.59 5.61 2.09
C LEU A 31 -18.70 5.07 3.01
N GLU A 32 -18.85 3.74 3.11
CA GLU A 32 -19.72 3.12 4.12
C GLU A 32 -19.18 3.34 5.55
N ARG A 33 -17.86 3.26 5.71
CA ARG A 33 -17.22 3.33 7.03
C ARG A 33 -16.89 4.76 7.47
N LEU A 34 -16.48 5.60 6.54
CA LEU A 34 -16.29 7.03 6.72
C LEU A 34 -17.37 7.72 5.89
N THR A 35 -18.56 7.88 6.45
CA THR A 35 -19.65 8.53 5.72
C THR A 35 -19.33 10.02 5.57
N PRO A 36 -19.54 10.62 4.39
CA PRO A 36 -19.31 12.05 4.17
C PRO A 36 -20.15 12.97 5.07
N GLU A 37 -21.27 12.46 5.57
CA GLU A 37 -22.21 13.15 6.46
C GLU A 37 -21.61 13.39 7.86
N THR A 38 -20.74 12.50 8.32
CA THR A 38 -20.25 12.48 9.72
C THR A 38 -18.74 12.68 9.84
N THR A 39 -18.02 12.52 8.73
CA THR A 39 -16.57 12.61 8.69
C THR A 39 -16.17 13.94 8.03
N ASP A 40 -15.67 14.87 8.82
CA ASP A 40 -15.00 16.05 8.26
C ASP A 40 -13.64 15.64 7.70
N TYR A 41 -13.57 15.47 6.38
CA TYR A 41 -12.36 15.07 5.67
C TYR A 41 -11.20 16.05 5.78
N ALA A 42 -11.48 17.34 5.99
CA ALA A 42 -10.47 18.38 6.09
C ALA A 42 -9.73 18.34 7.43
N ASP A 43 -10.42 17.90 8.48
CA ASP A 43 -9.92 17.83 9.85
C ASP A 43 -9.33 16.46 10.24
N LEU A 44 -9.28 15.49 9.31
CA LEU A 44 -8.60 14.23 9.62
C LEU A 44 -7.11 14.48 9.90
N PRO A 45 -6.55 13.87 10.96
CA PRO A 45 -5.11 13.84 11.14
C PRO A 45 -4.44 13.12 9.96
N ASN A 46 -3.12 13.26 9.80
CA ASN A 46 -2.31 12.66 8.72
C ASN A 46 -2.45 11.12 8.57
N TYR A 47 -3.17 10.46 9.50
CA TYR A 47 -3.50 9.03 9.49
C TYR A 47 -4.96 8.78 9.91
N GLY A 48 -5.86 9.74 9.71
CA GLY A 48 -7.24 9.66 10.21
C GLY A 48 -8.03 8.48 9.63
N ALA A 49 -7.67 8.03 8.43
CA ALA A 49 -8.25 6.84 7.81
C ALA A 49 -7.46 5.54 8.09
N ALA A 50 -6.51 5.54 9.03
CA ALA A 50 -5.67 4.37 9.29
C ALA A 50 -6.44 3.13 9.74
N SER A 51 -7.63 3.31 10.31
CA SER A 51 -8.57 2.24 10.63
C SER A 51 -9.00 1.43 9.40
N PHE A 52 -8.97 2.02 8.21
CA PHE A 52 -9.29 1.37 6.94
C PHE A 52 -8.11 0.57 6.36
N ASN A 53 -6.87 0.78 6.82
CA ASN A 53 -5.69 0.12 6.26
C ASN A 53 -5.76 -1.41 6.32
N GLY A 54 -6.36 -1.96 7.38
CA GLY A 54 -6.55 -3.41 7.53
C GLY A 54 -7.50 -3.98 6.47
N GLU A 55 -8.57 -3.24 6.18
CA GLU A 55 -9.56 -3.60 5.17
C GLU A 55 -8.98 -3.49 3.76
N LEU A 56 -8.29 -2.38 3.46
CA LEU A 56 -7.56 -2.19 2.20
C LEU A 56 -6.60 -3.37 1.91
N LYS A 57 -5.85 -3.82 2.93
CA LYS A 57 -4.93 -4.96 2.80
C LYS A 57 -5.69 -6.26 2.53
N SER A 58 -6.82 -6.48 3.22
CA SER A 58 -7.65 -7.67 3.03
C SER A 58 -8.18 -7.75 1.60
N LEU A 59 -8.78 -6.66 1.10
CA LEU A 59 -9.31 -6.61 -0.26
C LEU A 59 -8.21 -6.82 -1.32
N MET A 60 -7.02 -6.30 -1.08
CA MET A 60 -5.90 -6.45 -2.02
C MET A 60 -5.48 -7.92 -2.15
N VAL A 61 -5.50 -8.68 -1.05
CA VAL A 61 -5.21 -10.12 -1.07
C VAL A 61 -6.34 -10.88 -1.75
N GLU A 62 -7.59 -10.55 -1.42
CA GLU A 62 -8.78 -11.16 -2.00
C GLU A 62 -8.82 -11.03 -3.54
N TYR A 63 -8.71 -9.80 -4.04
CA TYR A 63 -8.72 -9.50 -5.48
C TYR A 63 -7.41 -9.90 -6.19
N GLY A 64 -6.29 -9.92 -5.48
CA GLY A 64 -4.97 -10.23 -6.05
C GLY A 64 -4.66 -11.72 -6.15
N THR A 65 -5.15 -12.53 -5.21
CA THR A 65 -4.68 -13.92 -5.03
C THR A 65 -5.77 -14.98 -5.12
N THR A 66 -7.04 -14.64 -4.89
CA THR A 66 -8.13 -15.63 -4.88
C THR A 66 -8.88 -15.63 -6.22
N SER A 67 -9.36 -16.81 -6.63
CA SER A 67 -10.22 -16.89 -7.83
C SER A 67 -11.57 -16.19 -7.59
N GLY A 68 -12.16 -16.33 -6.40
CA GLY A 68 -13.41 -15.67 -6.04
C GLY A 68 -13.34 -14.14 -6.09
N GLY A 69 -12.30 -13.53 -5.51
CA GLY A 69 -12.12 -12.08 -5.57
C GLY A 69 -11.84 -11.54 -6.98
N LYS A 70 -11.27 -12.36 -7.88
CA LYS A 70 -11.15 -12.01 -9.31
C LYS A 70 -12.49 -12.07 -10.02
N ASP A 71 -13.33 -13.06 -9.71
CA ASP A 71 -14.67 -13.21 -10.28
C ASP A 71 -15.60 -12.10 -9.80
N ASP A 72 -15.54 -11.73 -8.52
CA ASP A 72 -16.29 -10.60 -7.95
C ASP A 72 -15.89 -9.27 -8.58
N ALA A 73 -14.59 -9.06 -8.82
CA ALA A 73 -14.10 -7.89 -9.54
C ALA A 73 -14.68 -7.81 -10.95
N ILE A 74 -14.72 -8.94 -11.65
CA ILE A 74 -15.25 -9.04 -13.01
C ILE A 74 -16.75 -8.75 -13.02
N ASN A 75 -17.50 -9.32 -12.07
CA ASN A 75 -18.94 -9.14 -11.96
C ASN A 75 -19.34 -7.70 -11.60
N ASN A 76 -18.65 -7.08 -10.63
CA ASN A 76 -18.93 -5.69 -10.23
C ASN A 76 -18.61 -4.70 -11.36
N VAL A 77 -17.45 -4.87 -12.02
CA VAL A 77 -17.09 -3.99 -13.16
C VAL A 77 -18.00 -4.22 -14.36
N GLN A 78 -18.45 -5.45 -14.62
CA GLN A 78 -19.32 -5.73 -15.75
C GLN A 78 -20.70 -5.06 -15.62
N ARG A 79 -21.23 -4.88 -14.41
CA ARG A 79 -22.49 -4.17 -14.17
C ARG A 79 -22.37 -2.65 -14.35
N GLU A 80 -21.17 -2.09 -14.16
CA GLU A 80 -20.95 -0.63 -14.13
C GLU A 80 -20.16 -0.11 -15.34
N ILE A 81 -19.71 -1.01 -16.23
CA ILE A 81 -19.03 -0.68 -17.51
C ILE A 81 -19.91 0.20 -18.42
N ASP A 82 -21.23 0.11 -18.30
CA ASP A 82 -22.15 0.89 -19.13
C ASP A 82 -22.19 2.38 -18.73
N ASP A 83 -21.91 2.71 -17.46
CA ASP A 83 -21.94 4.09 -16.94
C ASP A 83 -20.59 4.82 -17.14
N VAL A 84 -19.47 4.10 -17.16
CA VAL A 84 -18.11 4.67 -17.18
C VAL A 84 -17.50 4.77 -18.60
N ARG A 85 -18.13 4.17 -19.62
CA ARG A 85 -17.67 4.27 -21.03
C ARG A 85 -17.51 5.73 -21.49
N GLY A 86 -18.29 6.67 -20.97
CA GLY A 86 -18.19 8.10 -21.30
C GLY A 86 -17.02 8.84 -20.63
N ILE A 87 -16.43 8.29 -19.56
CA ILE A 87 -15.36 8.97 -18.79
C ILE A 87 -13.96 8.56 -19.29
N MET A 88 -13.78 7.33 -19.77
CA MET A 88 -12.46 6.83 -20.17
C MET A 88 -11.97 7.33 -21.54
N THR A 89 -12.84 7.83 -22.42
CA THR A 89 -12.42 8.28 -23.77
C THR A 89 -12.00 9.76 -23.82
N ARG A 90 -12.23 10.55 -22.76
CA ARG A 90 -11.86 11.99 -22.75
C ARG A 90 -10.48 12.31 -22.16
N ASN A 91 -9.84 11.35 -21.50
CA ASN A 91 -8.60 11.65 -20.75
C ASN A 91 -7.37 11.90 -21.64
N ILE A 92 -7.33 11.45 -22.89
CA ILE A 92 -6.17 11.69 -23.76
C ILE A 92 -6.26 13.07 -24.44
N GLU A 93 -7.45 13.55 -24.79
CA GLU A 93 -7.64 14.84 -25.47
C GLU A 93 -7.59 16.02 -24.50
N GLY A 94 -8.03 15.85 -23.25
CA GLY A 94 -7.92 16.90 -22.22
C GLY A 94 -6.54 17.03 -21.55
N LEU A 95 -5.63 16.07 -21.77
CA LEU A 95 -4.28 16.08 -21.20
C LEU A 95 -3.30 17.00 -21.95
N LEU A 96 -3.69 17.55 -23.10
CA LEU A 96 -2.89 18.49 -23.90
C LEU A 96 -3.16 19.98 -23.59
N GLU A 97 -4.16 20.29 -22.75
CA GLU A 97 -4.61 21.69 -22.56
C GLU A 97 -4.26 22.31 -21.19
N ARG A 98 -3.68 21.55 -20.26
CA ARG A 98 -3.28 22.05 -18.92
C ARG A 98 -1.80 21.84 -18.62
N GLY A 99 -0.95 22.52 -19.38
CA GLY A 99 0.50 22.59 -19.16
C GLY A 99 0.96 23.35 -17.90
N GLU A 100 0.18 23.43 -16.82
CA GLU A 100 0.54 24.30 -15.67
C GLU A 100 0.17 23.76 -14.27
N ARG A 101 0.07 22.43 -14.10
CA ARG A 101 -0.05 21.79 -12.76
C ARG A 101 0.79 20.52 -12.57
N ILE A 102 1.85 20.34 -13.36
CA ILE A 102 2.77 19.21 -13.22
C ILE A 102 3.86 19.51 -12.16
N ASP A 103 4.35 20.75 -12.07
CA ASP A 103 5.50 21.07 -11.21
C ASP A 103 5.23 20.90 -9.71
N LEU A 104 4.01 21.22 -9.25
CA LEU A 104 3.63 21.05 -7.84
C LEU A 104 3.34 19.59 -7.43
N LEU A 105 2.97 18.74 -8.38
CA LEU A 105 2.68 17.32 -8.14
C LEU A 105 3.94 16.45 -8.26
N VAL A 106 4.88 16.80 -9.15
CA VAL A 106 6.20 16.19 -9.21
C VAL A 106 6.98 16.47 -7.94
N ASP A 107 7.00 17.71 -7.44
CA ASP A 107 7.75 18.06 -6.22
C ASP A 107 7.21 17.32 -4.98
N LYS A 108 5.88 17.15 -4.87
CA LYS A 108 5.29 16.34 -3.80
C LYS A 108 5.61 14.85 -3.95
N THR A 109 5.59 14.31 -5.17
CA THR A 109 5.87 12.88 -5.43
C THR A 109 7.34 12.54 -5.22
N ASP A 110 8.25 13.43 -5.61
CA ASP A 110 9.69 13.28 -5.36
C ASP A 110 10.03 13.37 -3.87
N ARG A 111 9.36 14.27 -3.13
CA ARG A 111 9.46 14.31 -1.65
C ARG A 111 8.94 13.03 -1.00
N LEU A 112 7.84 12.47 -1.49
CA LEU A 112 7.28 11.19 -1.03
C LEU A 112 8.20 10.01 -1.37
N GLY A 113 8.75 9.96 -2.59
CA GLY A 113 9.71 8.96 -3.04
C GLY A 113 11.02 9.00 -2.25
N GLY A 114 11.54 10.22 -1.98
CA GLY A 114 12.69 10.46 -1.13
C GLY A 114 12.46 10.00 0.31
N SER A 115 11.33 10.39 0.90
CA SER A 115 10.97 10.03 2.28
C SER A 115 10.79 8.51 2.46
N ALA A 116 10.17 7.82 1.49
CA ALA A 116 10.03 6.37 1.50
C ALA A 116 11.39 5.65 1.37
N ARG A 117 12.30 6.18 0.54
CA ARG A 117 13.67 5.66 0.41
C ARG A 117 14.45 5.84 1.70
N GLU A 118 14.37 7.03 2.31
CA GLU A 118 15.04 7.34 3.57
C GLU A 118 14.49 6.48 4.73
N PHE A 119 13.17 6.28 4.79
CA PHE A 119 12.53 5.37 5.74
C PHE A 119 13.02 3.92 5.57
N ARG A 120 13.18 3.44 4.33
CA ARG A 120 13.74 2.10 4.05
C ARG A 120 15.19 1.98 4.51
N VAL A 121 16.01 3.02 4.29
CA VAL A 121 17.41 3.04 4.74
C VAL A 121 17.50 3.09 6.27
N ARG A 122 16.74 3.99 6.91
CA ARG A 122 16.66 4.10 8.37
C ARG A 122 16.17 2.82 9.01
N SER A 123 15.14 2.16 8.47
CA SER A 123 14.62 0.88 8.95
C SER A 123 15.67 -0.25 8.92
N ARG A 124 16.51 -0.31 7.88
CA ARG A 124 17.62 -1.27 7.79
C ARG A 124 18.73 -0.96 8.80
N GLY A 125 19.04 0.33 8.99
CA GLY A 125 20.00 0.79 10.00
C GLY A 125 19.56 0.47 11.44
N LEU A 126 18.26 0.67 11.75
CA LEU A 126 17.67 0.38 13.05
C LEU A 126 17.73 -1.11 13.38
N LYS A 127 17.41 -2.00 12.42
CA LYS A 127 17.54 -3.46 12.62
C LYS A 127 18.97 -3.85 13.00
N ARG A 128 19.98 -3.30 12.30
CA ARG A 128 21.39 -3.59 12.61
C ARG A 128 21.77 -3.06 13.99
N LYS A 129 21.37 -1.84 14.35
CA LYS A 129 21.64 -1.27 15.68
C LYS A 129 21.02 -2.09 16.81
N MET A 130 19.78 -2.56 16.63
CA MET A 130 19.11 -3.43 17.61
C MET A 130 19.80 -4.78 17.74
N TRP A 131 20.20 -5.40 16.63
CA TRP A 131 20.95 -6.66 16.67
C TRP A 131 22.25 -6.54 17.46
N TRP A 132 23.05 -5.49 17.22
CA TRP A 132 24.28 -5.24 17.97
C TRP A 132 24.02 -4.97 19.46
N LYS A 133 22.94 -4.27 19.81
CA LYS A 133 22.54 -4.10 21.23
C LYS A 133 22.24 -5.45 21.87
N ASN A 134 21.51 -6.33 21.18
CA ASN A 134 21.16 -7.64 21.70
C ASN A 134 22.39 -8.53 21.88
N VAL A 135 23.32 -8.53 20.92
CA VAL A 135 24.60 -9.26 21.01
C VAL A 135 25.45 -8.76 22.18
N LYS A 136 25.60 -7.44 22.34
CA LYS A 136 26.35 -6.86 23.48
C LYS A 136 25.73 -7.25 24.82
N LEU A 137 24.40 -7.26 24.92
CA LEU A 137 23.69 -7.62 26.14
C LEU A 137 23.83 -9.11 26.47
N MET A 138 23.72 -9.99 25.47
CA MET A 138 23.98 -11.42 25.62
C MET A 138 25.42 -11.71 26.08
N ALA A 139 26.42 -11.04 25.51
CA ALA A 139 27.82 -11.19 25.90
C ALA A 139 28.06 -10.74 27.35
N LEU A 140 27.47 -9.62 27.77
CA LEU A 140 27.57 -9.13 29.15
C LEU A 140 26.91 -10.10 30.13
N LEU A 141 25.74 -10.66 29.79
CA LEU A 141 25.04 -11.64 30.62
C LEU A 141 25.87 -12.93 30.77
N ALA A 142 26.46 -13.43 29.68
CA ALA A 142 27.35 -14.59 29.71
C ALA A 142 28.57 -14.36 30.61
N LEU A 143 29.20 -13.18 30.55
CA LEU A 143 30.34 -12.82 31.39
C LEU A 143 29.98 -12.82 32.89
N VAL A 144 28.81 -12.28 33.25
CA VAL A 144 28.32 -12.29 34.63
C VAL A 144 28.11 -13.73 35.13
N ILE A 145 27.51 -14.60 34.31
CA ILE A 145 27.32 -16.02 34.67
C ILE A 145 28.67 -16.72 34.91
N ILE A 146 29.65 -16.48 34.03
CA ILE A 146 30.99 -17.08 34.17
C ILE A 146 31.66 -16.63 35.49
N LEU A 147 31.57 -15.35 35.84
CA LEU A 147 32.11 -14.83 37.09
C LEU A 147 31.46 -15.50 38.31
N ILE A 148 30.13 -15.60 38.32
CA ILE A 148 29.39 -16.26 39.41
C ILE A 148 29.82 -17.73 39.54
N LEU A 149 29.88 -18.46 38.43
CA LEU A 149 30.32 -19.86 38.42
C LEU A 149 31.77 -20.00 38.91
N SER A 150 32.67 -19.10 38.53
CA SER A 150 34.07 -19.14 38.96
C SER A 150 34.20 -18.98 40.47
N VAL A 151 33.43 -18.07 41.09
CA VAL A 151 33.43 -17.86 42.55
C VAL A 151 32.90 -19.09 43.26
N ILE A 152 31.81 -19.69 42.76
CA ILE A 152 31.22 -20.92 43.34
C ILE A 152 32.23 -22.07 43.28
N VAL A 153 32.90 -22.27 42.13
CA VAL A 153 33.89 -23.34 41.99
C VAL A 153 35.06 -23.15 42.96
N ILE A 154 35.58 -21.93 43.10
CA ILE A 154 36.66 -21.63 44.05
C ILE A 154 36.22 -21.90 45.49
N ALA A 155 35.01 -21.46 45.88
CA ALA A 155 34.48 -21.64 47.23
C ALA A 155 34.16 -23.09 47.60
N VAL A 156 33.89 -23.96 46.60
CA VAL A 156 33.67 -25.40 46.83
C VAL A 156 34.98 -26.18 46.86
N ARG A 157 36.01 -25.70 46.17
CA ARG A 157 37.31 -26.39 46.06
C ARG A 157 38.35 -25.97 47.11
N GLY A 158 38.18 -24.80 47.72
CA GLY A 158 38.98 -24.31 48.85
C GLY A 158 38.32 -24.64 50.17
#